data_AF-A0A1F9ZJQ4-F1
#
_entry.id   AF-A0A1F9ZJQ4-F1
#
_cell.length_a   1.000
_cell.length_b   1.000
_cell.length_c   1.000
_cell.angle_alpha   90.00
_cell.angle_beta   90.00
_cell.angle_gamma   90.00
#
_symmetry.space_group_name_H-M   'P 1'
#
loop_
_entity.id
_entity.type
_entity.pdbx_description
1 polymer ?
#
loop_
_entity_poly.entity_id
_entity_poly.type
_entity_poly.pdbx_seq_one_letter_code
_entity_poly.pdbx_strand_id
1 'polypeptide(L)' 'MILASTDRVALDAVGVAALKMHGTTRKIEGRKVFEQDQIRRAAKLDLGASSPDDIEIVPIDEGTKGIAERIGSHLTE' A
#
# COMPACT_ATOMS: atom_id res chain seq x y z
N MET A 1 -5.58 -6.63 11.74
CA MET A 1 -5.29 -5.23 11.39
C MET A 1 -6.50 -4.64 10.68
N ILE A 2 -6.80 -3.37 10.92
CA ILE A 2 -7.85 -2.62 10.20
C ILE A 2 -7.16 -1.41 9.56
N LEU A 3 -7.42 -1.19 8.27
CA LEU A 3 -6.93 -0.06 7.49
C LEU A 3 -8.16 0.73 6.99
N ALA A 4 -8.07 2.05 6.97
CA ALA A 4 -9.16 2.91 6.51
C ALA A 4 -8.59 4.09 5.71
N SER A 5 -9.21 4.37 4.56
CA SER A 5 -8.96 5.55 3.74
C SER A 5 -10.19 5.85 2.90
N THR A 6 -10.41 7.12 2.58
CA THR A 6 -11.39 7.55 1.57
C THR A 6 -10.86 7.38 0.15
N ASP A 7 -9.54 7.32 -0.02
CA ASP A 7 -8.88 7.02 -1.28
C ASP A 7 -8.78 5.49 -1.46
N ARG A 8 -9.49 4.98 -2.46
CA ARG A 8 -9.58 3.55 -2.75
C ARG A 8 -8.28 2.99 -3.31
N VAL A 9 -7.53 3.78 -4.07
CA VAL A 9 -6.24 3.35 -4.65
C VAL A 9 -5.19 3.31 -3.56
N ALA A 10 -5.17 4.30 -2.67
CA ALA A 10 -4.29 4.29 -1.50
C ALA A 10 -4.56 3.08 -0.60
N LEU A 11 -5.84 2.75 -0.34
CA LEU A 11 -6.19 1.60 0.50
C LEU A 11 -5.74 0.27 -0.11
N ASP A 12 -5.91 0.09 -1.43
CA ASP A 12 -5.46 -1.13 -2.12
C ASP A 12 -3.93 -1.22 -2.14
N ALA A 13 -3.23 -0.10 -2.39
CA ALA A 13 -1.77 -0.04 -2.36
C ALA A 13 -1.19 -0.42 -1.00
N VAL A 14 -1.73 0.14 0.10
CA VAL A 14 -1.34 -0.22 1.47
C VAL A 14 -1.71 -1.68 1.79
N GLY A 15 -2.85 -2.17 1.29
CA GLY A 15 -3.23 -3.58 1.39
C GLY A 15 -2.21 -4.51 0.73
N VAL A 16 -1.75 -4.19 -0.48
CA VAL A 16 -0.70 -4.95 -1.17
C VAL A 16 0.63 -4.90 -0.43
N ALA A 17 1.02 -3.73 0.10
CA ALA A 17 2.22 -3.60 0.94
C ALA A 17 2.14 -4.48 2.20
N ALA A 18 0.97 -4.53 2.84
CA ALA A 18 0.73 -5.43 3.98
C ALA A 18 0.81 -6.91 3.60
N LEU A 19 0.33 -7.31 2.40
CA LEU A 19 0.50 -8.67 1.90
C LEU A 19 1.97 -9.02 1.67
N LYS A 20 2.75 -8.10 1.09
CA LYS A 20 4.20 -8.27 0.92
C LYS A 20 4.90 -8.46 2.27
N MET A 21 4.55 -7.65 3.28
CA MET A 21 5.12 -7.74 4.63
C MET A 21 4.97 -9.12 5.28
N HIS A 22 3.88 -9.83 5.01
CA HIS A 22 3.61 -11.15 5.58
C HIS A 22 4.16 -12.32 4.75
N GLY A 23 4.74 -12.04 3.58
CA GLY A 23 5.09 -13.05 2.59
C GLY A 23 3.86 -13.47 1.78
N THR A 24 3.97 -13.44 0.45
CA THR A 24 2.84 -13.70 -0.45
C THR A 24 3.29 -14.43 -1.72
N THR A 25 2.42 -14.52 -2.73
CA THR A 25 2.75 -15.18 -3.99
C THR A 25 3.79 -14.39 -4.78
N ARG A 26 4.63 -15.09 -5.55
CA ARG A 26 5.62 -14.47 -6.45
C ARG A 26 5.03 -13.42 -7.40
N LYS A 27 3.75 -13.56 -7.77
CA LYS A 27 3.02 -12.62 -8.65
C LYS A 27 2.92 -11.22 -8.02
N ILE A 28 2.84 -11.16 -6.69
CA ILE A 28 2.77 -9.92 -5.92
C ILE A 28 4.17 -9.50 -5.48
N GLU A 29 4.98 -10.41 -4.93
CA GLU A 29 6.32 -10.08 -4.42
C GLU A 29 7.25 -9.52 -5.50
N GLY A 30 7.23 -10.08 -6.71
CA GLY A 30 8.15 -9.72 -7.80
C GLY A 30 7.87 -8.41 -8.53
N ARG A 31 6.91 -7.61 -8.06
CA ARG A 31 6.54 -6.32 -8.68
C ARG A 31 6.38 -5.26 -7.61
N LYS A 32 6.64 -4.00 -7.94
CA LYS A 32 6.34 -2.88 -7.03
C LYS A 32 4.84 -2.76 -6.81
N VAL A 33 4.43 -2.10 -5.72
CA VAL A 33 3.00 -1.90 -5.42
C VAL A 33 2.27 -1.18 -6.56
N PHE A 34 2.84 -0.08 -7.07
CA PHE A 34 2.25 0.69 -8.18
C PHE A 34 2.46 0.06 -9.57
N GLU A 35 3.12 -1.09 -9.66
CA GLU A 35 3.23 -1.89 -10.89
C GLU A 35 2.13 -2.96 -10.99
N GLN A 36 1.37 -3.20 -9.92
CA GLN A 36 0.23 -4.12 -9.98
C GLN A 36 -0.80 -3.60 -10.99
N ASP A 37 -1.32 -4.48 -11.84
CA ASP A 37 -2.11 -4.07 -13.01
C ASP A 37 -3.34 -3.23 -12.66
N GLN A 38 -3.99 -3.54 -11.54
CA GLN A 38 -5.17 -2.80 -11.05
C GLN A 38 -4.78 -1.40 -10.54
N ILE A 39 -3.80 -1.31 -9.64
CA ILE A 39 -3.31 -0.04 -9.07
C ILE A 39 -2.76 0.86 -10.18
N ARG A 40 -1.90 0.33 -11.05
CA ARG A 40 -1.34 1.06 -12.20
C ARG A 40 -2.42 1.59 -13.13
N ARG A 41 -3.49 0.83 -13.35
CA ARG A 41 -4.62 1.27 -14.20
C ARG A 41 -5.42 2.36 -13.49
N ALA A 42 -5.68 2.24 -12.20
CA ALA A 42 -6.41 3.24 -11.42
C ALA A 42 -5.65 4.58 -11.35
N ALA A 43 -4.33 4.54 -11.12
CA ALA A 43 -3.47 5.71 -11.16
C ALA A 43 -3.50 6.41 -12.54
N LYS A 44 -3.44 5.65 -13.64
CA LYS A 44 -3.57 6.19 -15.01
C LYS A 44 -4.93 6.82 -15.31
N LEU A 45 -5.97 6.42 -14.59
CA LEU A 45 -7.32 6.94 -14.74
C LEU A 45 -7.63 8.05 -13.73
N ASP A 46 -6.66 8.47 -12.93
CA ASP A 46 -6.80 9.52 -11.90
C ASP A 46 -7.93 9.22 -10.89
N LEU A 47 -7.99 7.96 -10.41
CA LEU A 47 -9.02 7.50 -9.48
C LEU A 47 -8.60 7.58 -8.00
N GLY A 48 -7.44 8.15 -7.71
CA GLY A 48 -6.83 8.23 -6.38
C GLY A 48 -5.31 8.37 -6.48
N ALA A 49 -4.61 8.00 -5.40
CA ALA A 49 -3.16 8.03 -5.30
C ALA A 49 -2.46 7.48 -6.56
N SER A 50 -1.45 8.20 -7.03
CA SER A 50 -0.71 7.91 -8.26
C SER A 50 0.68 7.31 -8.01
N SER A 51 1.19 7.48 -6.78
CA SER A 51 2.49 7.02 -6.34
C SER A 51 2.52 6.74 -4.83
N PRO A 52 3.55 6.04 -4.31
CA PRO A 52 3.76 5.87 -2.88
C PRO A 52 3.83 7.19 -2.11
N ASP A 53 4.40 8.24 -2.73
CA ASP A 53 4.59 9.56 -2.10
C ASP A 53 3.28 10.30 -1.85
N ASP A 54 2.19 9.88 -2.52
CA ASP A 54 0.84 10.42 -2.30
C ASP A 54 0.17 9.84 -1.05
N ILE A 55 0.80 8.88 -0.36
CA ILE A 55 0.19 8.10 0.72
C ILE A 55 0.97 8.28 2.02
N GLU A 56 0.27 8.80 3.03
CA GLU A 56 0.74 8.81 4.43
C GLU A 56 0.03 7.70 5.24
N ILE A 57 0.82 6.86 5.92
CA ILE A 57 0.28 5.85 6.84
C ILE A 57 0.31 6.40 8.26
N VAL A 58 -0.87 6.73 8.80
CA VAL A 58 -1.00 7.28 10.16
C VAL A 58 -1.39 6.16 11.15
N PRO A 59 -0.53 5.83 12.13
CA PRO A 59 -0.87 4.86 13.18
C PRO A 59 -1.92 5.45 14.12
N ILE A 60 -2.84 4.61 14.62
CA ILE A 60 -3.93 5.05 15.51
C ILE A 60 -3.44 5.28 16.95
N ASP A 61 -2.35 4.62 17.35
CA ASP A 61 -1.74 4.71 18.67
C ASP A 61 -0.25 4.30 18.63
N GLU A 62 0.43 4.40 19.78
CA GLU A 62 1.84 4.03 19.91
C GLU A 62 2.11 2.56 19.58
N GLY A 63 1.18 1.67 19.94
CA GLY A 63 1.31 0.22 19.73
C GLY A 63 1.28 -0.17 18.25
N THR A 64 0.75 0.70 17.39
CA THR A 64 0.62 0.47 15.95
C THR A 64 1.68 1.17 15.10
N LYS A 65 2.58 1.98 15.69
CA LYS A 65 3.67 2.64 14.94
C LYS A 65 4.56 1.67 14.20
N GLY A 66 5.04 0.62 14.88
CA GLY A 66 5.98 -0.33 14.28
C GLY A 66 5.39 -1.11 13.11
N ILE A 67 4.06 -1.36 13.10
CA ILE A 67 3.41 -2.00 11.94
C ILE A 67 3.19 -1.00 10.80
N ALA A 68 2.87 0.26 11.10
CA ALA A 68 2.74 1.31 10.09
C ALA A 68 4.07 1.55 9.35
N GLU A 69 5.19 1.64 10.07
CA GLU A 69 6.53 1.81 9.49
C GLU A 69 6.92 0.64 8.56
N ARG A 70 6.66 -0.60 9.00
CA ARG A 70 6.94 -1.79 8.19
C ARG A 70 6.08 -1.88 6.94
N ILE A 71 4.82 -1.47 7.00
CA ILE A 71 3.99 -1.39 5.79
C ILE A 71 4.51 -0.30 4.87
N GLY A 72 4.92 0.85 5.43
CA GLY A 72 5.53 1.95 4.69
C GLY A 72 6.77 1.54 3.90
N SER A 73 7.66 0.74 4.49
CA SER A 73 8.84 0.25 3.76
C SER A 73 8.46 -0.58 2.53
N HIS A 74 7.52 -1.52 2.67
CA HIS A 74 7.04 -2.36 1.57
C HIS A 74 6.19 -1.61 0.54
N LEU A 75 5.65 -0.44 0.86
CA LEU A 75 4.93 0.41 -0.08
C LEU A 75 5.89 1.06 -1.10
N THR A 76 7.10 1.39 -0.65
CA THR A 76 8.15 2.01 -1.50
C THR A 76 9.01 1.00 -2.28
N GLU A 77 8.95 -0.28 -1.93
CA GLU A 77 9.69 -1.40 -2.56
C GLU A 77 9.07 -1.92 -3.87
#